data_AF-A0A5U5NKP9-F1
#
_entry.id   AF-A0A5U5NKP9-F1
#
_cell.length_a   1.000
_cell.length_b   1.000
_cell.length_c   1.000
_cell.angle_alpha   90.00
_cell.angle_beta   90.00
_cell.angle_gamma   90.00
#
_symmetry.space_group_name_H-M   'P 1'
#
loop_
_entity.id
_entity.type
_entity.pdbx_description
1 polymer ?
#
loop_
_entity_poly.entity_id
_entity_poly.type
_entity_poly.pdbx_seq_one_letter_code
_entity_poly.pdbx_strand_id
1 'polypeptide(L)'
;MTIQERLLEAVEQKLLRPIDAQFALTVAGNDDPAVTLAAALLSHDAGEGHVCLPLSRLTLTEEAHPLLVAWISETPTPIDWKKRLLASAAVSCGDSPAPLILCGDRLYLNRMWCNERTVARFFNEVNQAIAVDEDQLSRILDALFPPTEEVNWQKVAAAVALTRRISVISGGPGTGKTTTVAKLLAALIQMADGERCRIRLAAPTGKAAARLTES
;
A
#
# COMPACT_ATOMS: atom_id res chain seq x y z
N MET A 1 25.11 18.60 -20.73
CA MET A 1 23.76 18.23 -21.18
C MET A 1 22.76 18.72 -20.15
N THR A 2 21.70 19.40 -20.56
CA THR A 2 20.63 19.83 -19.65
C THR A 2 19.86 18.62 -19.13
N ILE A 3 19.21 18.75 -17.96
CA ILE A 3 18.40 17.65 -17.41
C ILE A 3 17.26 17.27 -18.35
N GLN A 4 16.71 18.23 -19.10
CA GLN A 4 15.67 17.99 -20.09
C GLN A 4 16.15 17.11 -21.23
N GLU A 5 17.30 17.41 -21.82
CA GLU A 5 17.91 16.57 -22.87
C GLU A 5 18.13 15.14 -22.36
N ARG A 6 18.62 14.98 -21.13
CA ARG A 6 18.81 13.65 -20.51
C ARG A 6 17.52 12.86 -20.38
N LEU A 7 16.45 13.52 -19.94
CA LEU A 7 15.15 12.87 -19.76
C LEU A 7 14.55 12.44 -21.11
N LEU A 8 14.71 13.27 -22.15
CA LEU A 8 14.24 12.93 -23.49
C LEU A 8 15.06 11.77 -24.10
N GLU A 9 16.38 11.78 -23.94
CA GLU A 9 17.24 10.66 -24.36
C GLU A 9 16.88 9.36 -23.61
N ALA A 10 16.61 9.44 -22.30
CA ALA A 10 16.16 8.28 -21.52
C ALA A 10 14.83 7.70 -22.02
N VAL A 11 13.95 8.53 -22.58
CA VAL A 11 12.71 8.08 -23.24
C VAL A 11 13.02 7.40 -24.58
N GLU A 12 13.93 7.95 -25.38
CA GLU A 12 14.37 7.31 -26.64
C GLU A 12 15.01 5.94 -26.39
N GLN A 13 15.79 5.82 -25.31
CA GLN A 13 16.42 4.58 -24.87
C GLN A 13 15.44 3.63 -24.15
N LYS A 14 14.16 4.01 -23.99
CA LYS A 14 13.11 3.25 -23.28
C LYS A 14 13.42 2.96 -21.80
N LEU A 15 14.30 3.75 -21.19
CA LEU A 15 14.55 3.71 -19.74
C LEU A 15 13.41 4.40 -18.97
N LEU A 16 12.81 5.43 -19.55
CA LEU A 16 11.64 6.12 -19.03
C LEU A 16 10.48 6.07 -20.02
N ARG A 17 9.25 6.15 -19.51
CA ARG A 17 8.08 6.39 -20.36
C ARG A 17 7.94 7.90 -20.59
N PRO A 18 7.28 8.32 -21.69
CA PRO A 18 7.06 9.75 -21.94
C PRO A 18 6.39 10.49 -20.78
N ILE A 19 5.46 9.82 -20.08
CA ILE A 19 4.78 10.40 -18.91
C ILE A 19 5.73 10.73 -17.77
N ASP A 20 6.77 9.92 -17.55
CA ASP A 20 7.72 10.11 -16.45
C ASP A 20 8.57 11.37 -16.67
N ALA A 21 9.06 11.54 -17.91
CA ALA A 21 9.82 12.72 -18.32
C ALA A 21 8.95 13.99 -18.30
N GLN A 22 7.74 13.94 -18.89
CA GLN A 22 6.85 15.11 -18.94
C GLN A 22 6.35 15.52 -17.55
N PHE A 23 6.04 14.55 -16.68
CA PHE A 23 5.71 14.83 -15.29
C PHE A 23 6.86 15.56 -14.58
N ALA A 24 8.08 15.04 -14.68
CA ALA A 24 9.25 15.64 -14.05
C ALA A 24 9.52 17.08 -14.55
N LEU A 25 9.44 17.31 -15.86
CA LEU A 25 9.65 18.63 -16.47
C LEU A 25 8.57 19.63 -16.08
N THR A 26 7.32 19.20 -15.99
CA THR A 26 6.21 20.09 -15.60
C THR A 26 6.22 20.43 -14.11
N VAL A 27 6.60 19.46 -13.26
CA VAL A 27 6.60 19.64 -11.81
C VAL A 27 7.85 20.34 -11.30
N ALA A 28 9.01 20.05 -11.88
CA ALA A 28 10.32 20.48 -11.35
C ALA A 28 11.32 20.89 -12.46
N GLY A 29 10.86 21.20 -13.68
CA GLY A 29 11.76 21.53 -14.80
C GLY A 29 12.55 22.83 -14.64
N ASN A 30 12.03 23.77 -13.84
CA ASN A 30 12.69 25.04 -13.50
C ASN A 30 13.45 25.00 -12.16
N ASP A 31 13.42 23.86 -11.46
CA ASP A 31 14.05 23.68 -10.15
C ASP A 31 15.48 23.09 -10.30
N ASP A 32 16.08 22.71 -9.17
CA ASP A 32 17.33 21.95 -9.15
C ASP A 32 17.18 20.66 -9.98
N PRO A 33 18.11 20.37 -10.92
CA PRO A 33 18.11 19.14 -11.71
C PRO A 33 17.98 17.85 -10.90
N ALA A 34 18.43 17.83 -9.65
CA ALA A 34 18.24 16.71 -8.74
C ALA A 34 16.76 16.45 -8.44
N VAL A 35 15.96 17.51 -8.26
CA VAL A 35 14.50 17.40 -8.01
C VAL A 35 13.79 16.90 -9.26
N THR A 36 14.15 17.42 -10.44
CA THR A 36 13.63 16.93 -11.72
C THR A 36 13.93 15.45 -11.92
N LEU A 37 15.18 15.01 -11.64
CA LEU A 37 15.58 13.61 -11.73
C LEU A 37 14.79 12.73 -10.75
N ALA A 38 14.68 13.15 -9.49
CA ALA A 38 13.93 12.40 -8.48
C ALA A 38 12.44 12.28 -8.84
N ALA A 39 11.84 13.33 -9.41
CA ALA A 39 10.46 13.30 -9.88
C ALA A 39 10.27 12.30 -11.04
N ALA A 40 11.23 12.23 -11.97
CA ALA A 40 11.19 11.28 -13.08
C ALA A 40 11.30 9.83 -12.60
N LEU A 41 12.27 9.55 -11.72
CA LEU A 41 12.48 8.21 -11.14
C LEU A 41 11.29 7.79 -10.26
N LEU A 42 10.70 8.70 -9.50
CA LEU A 42 9.50 8.43 -8.73
C LEU A 42 8.31 8.08 -9.63
N SER A 43 8.11 8.80 -10.73
CA SER A 43 7.03 8.49 -11.68
C SER A 43 7.24 7.14 -12.35
N HIS A 44 8.49 6.82 -12.69
CA HIS A 44 8.89 5.52 -13.20
C HIS A 44 8.56 4.39 -12.23
N ASP A 45 9.05 4.47 -10.98
CA ASP A 45 8.79 3.50 -9.91
C ASP A 45 7.27 3.34 -9.64
N ALA A 46 6.52 4.45 -9.65
CA ALA A 46 5.07 4.43 -9.53
C ALA A 46 4.39 3.70 -10.71
N GLY A 47 4.99 3.76 -11.89
CA GLY A 47 4.61 3.00 -13.07
C GLY A 47 4.73 1.50 -12.95
N GLU A 48 5.74 1.06 -12.19
CA GLU A 48 6.01 -0.36 -11.92
C GLU A 48 5.22 -0.89 -10.71
N GLY A 49 4.47 -0.02 -10.04
CA GLY A 49 3.62 -0.36 -8.90
C GLY A 49 4.24 -0.09 -7.54
N HIS A 50 5.43 0.54 -7.49
CA HIS A 50 5.98 1.01 -6.22
C HIS A 50 5.16 2.21 -5.69
N VAL A 51 4.93 2.24 -4.37
CA VAL A 51 4.13 3.30 -3.73
C VAL A 51 4.94 4.59 -3.55
N CYS A 52 6.26 4.45 -3.38
CA CYS A 52 7.18 5.53 -3.05
C CYS A 52 8.59 5.19 -3.53
N LEU A 53 9.43 6.22 -3.59
CA LEU A 53 10.85 6.13 -3.84
C LEU A 53 11.63 6.37 -2.54
N PRO A 54 12.21 5.32 -1.92
CA PRO A 54 13.13 5.50 -0.79
C PRO A 54 14.37 6.28 -1.22
N LEU A 55 14.78 7.29 -0.44
CA LEU A 55 15.99 8.08 -0.74
C LEU A 55 17.26 7.23 -0.75
N SER A 56 17.26 6.07 -0.07
CA SER A 56 18.35 5.09 -0.14
C SER A 56 18.54 4.46 -1.53
N ARG A 57 17.57 4.58 -2.45
CA ARG A 57 17.72 4.17 -3.85
C ARG A 57 18.30 5.27 -4.73
N LEU A 58 18.40 6.50 -4.23
CA LEU A 58 19.01 7.65 -4.92
C LEU A 58 20.53 7.73 -4.68
N THR A 59 21.18 6.58 -4.56
CA THR A 59 22.62 6.46 -4.39
C THR A 59 23.19 5.50 -5.42
N LEU A 60 24.49 5.59 -5.70
CA LEU A 60 25.17 4.64 -6.57
C LEU A 60 25.23 3.26 -5.91
N THR A 61 24.34 2.37 -6.32
CA THR A 61 24.33 0.94 -5.97
C THR A 61 24.33 0.13 -7.28
N GLU A 62 24.58 -1.18 -7.20
CA GLU A 62 24.52 -2.06 -8.37
C GLU A 62 23.13 -2.09 -9.03
N GLU A 63 22.08 -1.84 -8.25
CA GLU A 63 20.68 -1.78 -8.69
C GLU A 63 20.22 -0.36 -9.08
N ALA A 64 21.14 0.62 -9.11
CA ALA A 64 20.78 1.99 -9.41
C ALA A 64 20.28 2.14 -10.86
N HIS A 65 19.22 2.93 -11.03
CA HIS A 65 18.66 3.20 -12.35
C HIS A 65 19.73 3.84 -13.27
N PRO A 66 19.88 3.41 -14.54
CA PRO A 66 20.96 3.89 -15.42
C PRO A 66 21.04 5.42 -15.55
N LEU A 67 19.89 6.09 -15.57
CA LEU A 67 19.81 7.56 -15.60
C LEU A 67 20.44 8.22 -14.36
N LEU A 68 20.26 7.62 -13.17
CA LEU A 68 20.86 8.10 -11.93
C LEU A 68 22.38 7.93 -11.97
N VAL A 69 22.85 6.78 -12.46
CA VAL A 69 24.29 6.47 -12.59
C VAL A 69 24.97 7.47 -13.53
N ALA A 70 24.37 7.71 -14.70
CA ALA A 70 24.87 8.71 -15.64
C ALA A 70 24.93 10.11 -15.02
N TRP A 71 23.89 10.50 -14.26
CA TRP A 71 23.84 11.83 -13.67
C TRP A 71 24.82 12.03 -12.50
N ILE A 72 24.99 11.05 -11.61
CA ILE A 72 25.95 11.14 -10.50
C ILE A 72 27.40 11.10 -11.03
N SER A 73 27.68 10.30 -12.06
CA SER A 73 29.04 10.23 -12.66
C SER A 73 29.55 11.57 -13.18
N GLU A 74 28.63 12.46 -13.57
CA GLU A 74 28.94 13.81 -14.05
C GLU A 74 28.82 14.90 -12.96
N THR A 75 28.37 14.55 -11.76
CA THR A 75 28.14 15.50 -10.65
C THR A 75 29.03 15.15 -9.44
N PRO A 76 30.18 15.83 -9.25
CA PRO A 76 31.26 15.35 -8.36
C PRO A 76 31.03 15.57 -6.85
N THR A 77 29.84 15.95 -6.40
CA THR A 77 29.58 16.25 -4.98
C THR A 77 28.53 15.32 -4.38
N PRO A 78 28.73 14.85 -3.13
CA PRO A 78 27.68 14.12 -2.41
C PRO A 78 26.44 15.01 -2.29
N ILE A 79 25.30 14.45 -2.67
CA ILE A 79 24.03 15.17 -2.72
C ILE A 79 23.25 14.89 -1.45
N ASP A 80 22.96 15.94 -0.70
CA ASP A 80 21.94 15.91 0.32
C ASP A 80 20.57 15.99 -0.35
N TRP A 81 20.04 14.83 -0.71
CA TRP A 81 18.75 14.69 -1.40
C TRP A 81 17.62 15.33 -0.62
N LYS A 82 17.58 15.12 0.70
CA LYS A 82 16.52 15.65 1.56
C LYS A 82 16.50 17.17 1.53
N LYS A 83 17.67 17.79 1.68
CA LYS A 83 17.80 19.25 1.64
C LYS A 83 17.44 19.81 0.26
N ARG A 84 17.90 19.18 -0.83
CA ARG A 84 17.60 19.64 -2.20
C ARG A 84 16.13 19.49 -2.57
N LEU A 85 15.52 18.36 -2.21
CA LEU A 85 14.09 18.11 -2.45
C LEU A 85 13.23 19.14 -1.71
N LEU A 86 13.46 19.33 -0.40
CA LEU A 86 12.69 20.28 0.42
C LEU A 86 12.92 21.75 0.08
N ALA A 87 13.97 22.08 -0.69
CA ALA A 87 14.18 23.42 -1.18
C ALA A 87 13.26 23.78 -2.38
N SER A 88 12.73 22.78 -3.08
CA SER A 88 11.77 23.00 -4.18
C SER A 88 10.35 23.14 -3.64
N ALA A 89 9.58 24.07 -4.21
CA ALA A 89 8.16 24.24 -3.91
C ALA A 89 7.30 23.06 -4.41
N ALA A 90 7.86 22.18 -5.25
CA ALA A 90 7.20 20.97 -5.72
C ALA A 90 7.14 19.86 -4.66
N VAL A 91 7.92 19.97 -3.58
CA VAL A 91 8.01 18.97 -2.51
C VAL A 91 7.59 19.58 -1.17
N SER A 92 6.73 18.88 -0.44
CA SER A 92 6.33 19.25 0.93
C SER A 92 6.51 18.07 1.88
N CYS A 93 6.58 18.36 3.19
CA CYS A 93 6.50 17.35 4.25
C CYS A 93 5.04 16.90 4.55
N GLY A 94 4.06 17.34 3.75
CA GLY A 94 2.63 17.13 4.00
C GLY A 94 1.96 18.29 4.75
N ASP A 95 2.67 19.40 4.94
CA ASP A 95 2.22 20.64 5.57
C ASP A 95 1.57 21.62 4.58
N SER A 96 1.88 21.49 3.29
CA SER A 96 1.31 22.31 2.22
C SER A 96 0.90 21.47 1.01
N PRO A 97 -0.02 21.95 0.16
CA PRO A 97 -0.38 21.26 -1.08
C PRO A 97 0.82 21.24 -2.05
N ALA A 98 1.43 20.07 -2.22
CA ALA A 98 2.52 19.86 -3.18
C ALA A 98 2.30 18.56 -3.98
N PRO A 99 2.75 18.48 -5.24
CA PRO A 99 2.64 17.26 -6.04
C PRO A 99 3.46 16.10 -5.47
N LEU A 100 4.59 16.41 -4.83
CA LEU A 100 5.50 15.44 -4.22
C LEU A 100 5.49 15.60 -2.70
N ILE A 101 5.52 14.48 -1.99
CA ILE A 101 5.56 14.47 -0.52
C ILE A 101 6.80 13.74 -0.06
N LEU A 102 7.60 14.37 0.79
CA LEU A 102 8.72 13.76 1.46
C LEU A 102 8.32 13.43 2.91
N CYS A 103 8.15 12.14 3.21
CA CYS A 103 7.79 11.66 4.54
C CYS A 103 8.88 10.72 5.05
N GLY A 104 9.58 11.14 6.12
CA GLY A 104 10.80 10.45 6.56
C GLY A 104 11.89 10.52 5.49
N ASP A 105 12.33 9.35 5.02
CA ASP A 105 13.31 9.19 3.93
C ASP A 105 12.69 8.54 2.69
N ARG A 106 11.41 8.80 2.45
CA ARG A 106 10.64 8.29 1.30
C ARG A 106 9.95 9.43 0.57
N LEU A 107 10.16 9.49 -0.73
CA LEU A 107 9.51 10.44 -1.64
C LEU A 107 8.27 9.78 -2.28
N TYR A 108 7.17 10.51 -2.34
CA TYR A 108 5.88 10.02 -2.81
C TYR A 108 5.26 10.94 -3.84
N LEU A 109 4.46 10.37 -4.74
CA LEU A 109 3.38 11.15 -5.36
C LEU A 109 2.34 11.43 -4.28
N ASN A 110 1.85 12.66 -4.18
CA ASN A 110 0.91 13.05 -3.12
C ASN A 110 -0.29 12.08 -3.00
N ARG A 111 -0.85 11.65 -4.14
CA ARG A 111 -1.92 10.65 -4.19
C ARG A 111 -1.55 9.34 -3.48
N MET A 112 -0.33 8.83 -3.70
CA MET A 112 0.11 7.58 -3.07
C MET A 112 0.32 7.73 -1.57
N TRP A 113 0.88 8.86 -1.13
CA TRP A 113 1.00 9.19 0.29
C TRP A 113 -0.38 9.29 0.98
N CYS A 114 -1.35 9.93 0.34
CA CYS A 114 -2.71 10.01 0.84
C CYS A 114 -3.38 8.63 0.94
N ASN A 115 -3.19 7.77 -0.08
CA ASN A 115 -3.69 6.41 -0.07
C ASN A 115 -3.08 5.60 1.08
N GLU A 116 -1.75 5.65 1.26
CA GLU A 116 -1.06 4.95 2.34
C GLU A 116 -1.56 5.39 3.73
N ARG A 117 -1.69 6.71 3.94
CA ARG A 117 -2.26 7.25 5.20
C ARG A 117 -3.69 6.79 5.43
N THR A 118 -4.50 6.72 4.38
CA THR A 118 -5.90 6.26 4.48
C THR A 118 -5.96 4.79 4.92
N VAL A 119 -5.10 3.94 4.34
CA VAL A 119 -5.00 2.53 4.72
C VAL A 119 -4.48 2.37 6.16
N ALA A 120 -3.43 3.09 6.53
CA ALA A 120 -2.89 3.06 7.89
C ALA A 120 -3.95 3.50 8.93
N ARG A 121 -4.69 4.57 8.64
CA ARG A 121 -5.79 5.06 9.47
C ARG A 121 -6.91 4.05 9.61
N PHE A 122 -7.26 3.35 8.52
CA PHE A 122 -8.29 2.30 8.54
C PHE A 122 -7.94 1.18 9.52
N PHE A 123 -6.69 0.75 9.59
CA PHE A 123 -6.27 -0.30 10.53
C PHE A 123 -6.04 0.19 11.96
N ASN A 124 -5.54 1.41 12.15
CA ASN A 124 -5.14 1.90 13.47
C ASN A 124 -6.26 2.63 14.23
N GLU A 125 -7.05 3.46 13.54
CA GLU A 125 -8.06 4.32 14.19
C GLU A 125 -9.47 3.77 14.06
N VAL A 126 -9.80 3.20 12.89
CA VAL A 126 -11.17 2.71 12.62
C VAL A 126 -11.40 1.32 13.20
N ASN A 127 -10.34 0.52 13.37
CA ASN A 127 -10.44 -0.83 13.91
C ASN A 127 -10.58 -0.82 15.45
N GLN A 128 -11.82 -0.92 15.92
CA GLN A 128 -12.14 -0.97 17.34
C GLN A 128 -12.54 -2.38 17.77
N ALA A 129 -12.33 -2.67 19.06
CA ALA A 129 -12.88 -3.86 19.67
C ALA A 129 -14.40 -3.75 19.70
N ILE A 130 -15.08 -4.84 19.34
CA ILE A 130 -16.53 -4.96 19.44
C ILE A 130 -16.81 -5.63 20.77
N ALA A 131 -17.63 -5.00 21.62
CA ALA A 131 -18.11 -5.61 22.84
C ALA A 131 -19.05 -6.76 22.48
N VAL A 132 -18.72 -7.96 22.97
CA VAL A 132 -19.50 -9.18 22.75
C VAL A 132 -19.60 -9.91 24.09
N ASP A 133 -20.72 -10.62 24.30
CA ASP A 133 -20.82 -11.58 25.40
C ASP A 133 -19.89 -12.77 25.11
N GLU A 134 -18.81 -12.88 25.87
CA GLU A 134 -17.79 -13.92 25.70
C GLU A 134 -18.35 -15.33 25.96
N ASP A 135 -19.31 -15.48 26.88
CA ASP A 135 -19.91 -16.77 27.20
C ASP A 135 -20.86 -17.22 26.08
N GLN A 136 -21.62 -16.29 25.51
CA GLN A 136 -22.42 -16.56 24.31
C GLN A 136 -21.53 -16.90 23.11
N LEU A 137 -20.48 -16.11 22.88
CA LEU A 137 -19.53 -16.31 21.78
C LEU A 137 -18.84 -17.67 21.89
N SER A 138 -18.33 -18.04 23.06
CA SER A 138 -17.65 -19.31 23.26
C SER A 138 -18.58 -20.48 22.92
N ARG A 139 -19.81 -20.47 23.44
CA ARG A 139 -20.80 -21.54 23.16
C ARG A 139 -21.09 -21.70 21.68
N ILE A 140 -21.28 -20.58 20.96
CA ILE A 140 -21.54 -20.60 19.51
C ILE A 140 -20.32 -21.16 18.76
N LEU A 141 -19.11 -20.71 19.12
CA LEU A 141 -17.88 -21.18 18.48
C LEU A 141 -17.59 -22.65 18.78
N ASP A 142 -17.84 -23.13 20.00
CA ASP A 142 -17.71 -24.54 20.38
C ASP A 142 -18.66 -25.44 19.57
N ALA A 143 -19.88 -24.96 19.31
CA ALA A 143 -20.83 -25.69 18.47
C ALA A 143 -20.40 -25.74 16.99
N LEU A 144 -19.78 -24.68 16.46
CA LEU A 144 -19.38 -24.58 15.06
C LEU A 144 -18.01 -25.21 14.77
N PHE A 145 -17.12 -25.24 15.75
CA PHE A 145 -15.77 -25.77 15.65
C PHE A 145 -15.60 -26.90 16.67
N PRO A 146 -15.76 -28.17 16.22
CA PRO A 146 -15.59 -29.32 17.10
C PRO A 146 -14.24 -29.28 17.82
N PRO A 147 -14.19 -29.79 19.07
CA PRO A 147 -12.94 -29.84 19.82
C PRO A 147 -11.92 -30.70 19.07
N THR A 148 -10.69 -30.19 19.02
CA THR A 148 -9.51 -30.84 18.46
C THR A 148 -8.49 -31.00 19.57
N GLU A 149 -7.62 -32.00 19.49
CA GLU A 149 -6.52 -32.17 20.45
C GLU A 149 -5.53 -31.00 20.40
N GLU A 150 -5.39 -30.37 19.22
CA GLU A 150 -4.56 -29.20 18.99
C GLU A 150 -5.37 -27.90 18.92
N VAL A 151 -4.67 -26.76 18.98
CA VAL A 151 -5.28 -25.43 18.83
C VAL A 151 -5.93 -25.29 17.45
N ASN A 152 -7.24 -25.08 17.44
CA ASN A 152 -7.99 -24.83 16.20
C ASN A 152 -7.82 -23.37 15.74
N TRP A 153 -6.84 -23.12 14.87
CA TRP A 153 -6.58 -21.77 14.32
C TRP A 153 -7.75 -21.18 13.53
N GLN A 154 -8.66 -22.01 12.98
CA GLN A 154 -9.87 -21.52 12.32
C GLN A 154 -10.87 -20.96 13.33
N LYS A 155 -11.00 -21.61 14.49
CA LYS A 155 -11.80 -21.11 15.63
C LYS A 155 -11.23 -19.79 16.16
N VAL A 156 -9.89 -19.71 16.30
CA VAL A 156 -9.21 -18.47 16.71
C VAL A 156 -9.46 -17.34 15.69
N ALA A 157 -9.33 -17.62 14.39
CA ALA A 157 -9.60 -16.65 13.33
C ALA A 157 -11.05 -16.13 13.37
N ALA A 158 -12.02 -17.02 13.61
CA ALA A 158 -13.43 -16.62 13.78
C ALA A 158 -13.63 -15.76 15.03
N ALA A 159 -13.05 -16.13 16.17
CA ALA A 159 -13.13 -15.34 17.42
C ALA A 159 -12.53 -13.93 17.25
N VAL A 160 -11.37 -13.82 16.61
CA VAL A 160 -10.72 -12.52 16.33
C VAL A 160 -11.60 -11.68 15.40
N ALA A 161 -12.21 -12.28 14.38
CA ALA A 161 -13.08 -11.57 13.45
C ALA A 161 -14.42 -11.13 14.07
N LEU A 162 -14.95 -11.86 15.06
CA LEU A 162 -16.18 -11.49 15.78
C LEU A 162 -15.95 -10.40 16.84
N THR A 163 -14.73 -10.28 17.35
CA THR A 163 -14.36 -9.30 18.40
C THR A 163 -13.73 -8.02 17.84
N ARG A 164 -13.53 -7.92 16.51
CA ARG A 164 -12.90 -6.77 15.86
C ARG A 164 -13.73 -6.29 14.68
N ARG A 165 -13.81 -4.96 14.53
CA ARG A 165 -14.51 -4.33 13.39
C ARG A 165 -13.86 -4.64 12.04
N ILE A 166 -12.53 -4.76 12.03
CA ILE A 166 -11.74 -5.07 10.84
C ILE A 166 -10.82 -6.23 11.18
N SER A 167 -10.88 -7.30 10.39
CA SER A 167 -10.05 -8.48 10.55
C SER A 167 -9.55 -8.98 9.20
N VAL A 168 -8.30 -9.45 9.16
CA VAL A 168 -7.70 -10.10 7.99
C VAL A 168 -7.40 -11.54 8.35
N ILE A 169 -7.92 -12.49 7.55
CA ILE A 169 -7.64 -13.91 7.69
C ILE A 169 -6.73 -14.34 6.53
N SER A 170 -5.46 -14.57 6.84
CA SER A 170 -4.47 -15.07 5.89
C SER A 170 -4.28 -16.57 6.03
N GLY A 171 -3.99 -17.26 4.91
CA GLY A 171 -3.65 -18.68 4.93
C GLY A 171 -3.36 -19.20 3.53
N GLY A 172 -2.53 -20.25 3.43
CA GLY A 172 -2.19 -20.89 2.16
C GLY A 172 -3.38 -21.57 1.46
N PRO A 173 -3.23 -22.04 0.21
CA PRO A 173 -4.23 -22.88 -0.44
C PRO A 173 -4.58 -24.10 0.44
N GLY A 174 -5.86 -24.48 0.49
CA GLY A 174 -6.28 -25.67 1.24
C GLY A 174 -6.44 -25.53 2.76
N THR A 175 -6.11 -24.38 3.38
CA THR A 175 -6.21 -24.20 4.85
C THR A 175 -7.63 -24.01 5.40
N GLY A 176 -8.66 -24.29 4.60
CA GLY A 176 -10.07 -24.17 4.99
C GLY A 176 -10.55 -22.74 5.29
N LYS A 177 -9.94 -21.71 4.70
CA LYS A 177 -10.37 -20.30 4.84
C LYS A 177 -11.85 -20.11 4.52
N THR A 178 -12.34 -20.71 3.43
CA THR A 178 -13.74 -20.57 3.01
C THR A 178 -14.69 -21.15 4.05
N THR A 179 -14.39 -22.36 4.54
CA THR A 179 -15.16 -23.00 5.63
C THR A 179 -15.11 -22.18 6.92
N THR A 180 -13.95 -21.57 7.22
CA THR A 180 -13.78 -20.67 8.37
C THR A 180 -14.67 -19.43 8.24
N VAL A 181 -14.70 -18.79 7.06
CA VAL A 181 -15.55 -17.63 6.77
C VAL A 181 -17.03 -18.02 6.84
N ALA A 182 -17.42 -19.19 6.32
CA ALA A 182 -18.80 -19.67 6.40
C ALA A 182 -19.26 -19.83 7.87
N LYS A 183 -18.43 -20.46 8.72
CA LYS A 183 -18.71 -20.60 10.16
C LYS A 183 -18.72 -19.26 10.89
N LEU A 184 -17.81 -18.35 10.54
CA LEU A 184 -17.79 -16.98 11.05
C LEU A 184 -19.10 -16.25 10.77
N LEU A 185 -19.60 -16.30 9.52
CA LEU A 185 -20.87 -15.66 9.16
C LEU A 185 -22.06 -16.34 9.84
N ALA A 186 -22.04 -17.66 9.99
CA ALA A 186 -23.06 -18.39 10.74
C ALA A 186 -23.09 -17.94 12.22
N ALA A 187 -21.94 -17.79 12.86
CA ALA A 187 -21.84 -17.27 14.22
C ALA A 187 -22.38 -15.83 14.31
N LEU A 188 -22.03 -14.97 13.36
CA LEU A 188 -22.48 -13.58 13.31
C LEU A 188 -24.01 -13.48 13.19
N ILE A 189 -24.63 -14.33 12.37
CA ILE A 189 -26.10 -14.40 12.26
C ILE A 189 -26.74 -14.89 13.57
N GLN A 190 -26.16 -15.88 14.24
CA GLN A 190 -26.66 -16.39 15.53
C GLN A 190 -26.54 -15.37 16.67
N MET A 191 -25.50 -14.54 16.65
CA MET A 191 -25.28 -13.48 17.65
C MET A 191 -26.20 -12.26 17.46
N ALA A 192 -26.76 -12.06 16.26
CA ALA A 192 -27.53 -10.86 15.95
C ALA A 192 -28.94 -10.82 16.57
N ASP A 193 -29.41 -11.90 17.23
CA ASP A 193 -30.66 -11.99 18.04
C ASP A 193 -31.85 -11.11 17.58
N GLY A 194 -32.23 -11.22 16.30
CA GLY A 194 -33.37 -10.48 15.72
C GLY A 194 -33.06 -9.08 15.18
N GLU A 195 -31.85 -8.57 15.36
CA GLU A 195 -31.35 -7.38 14.68
C GLU A 195 -31.08 -7.64 13.19
N ARG A 196 -31.15 -6.55 12.41
CA ARG A 196 -30.98 -6.62 10.96
C ARG A 196 -29.50 -6.80 10.58
N CYS A 197 -29.06 -8.05 10.46
CA CYS A 197 -27.75 -8.39 9.91
C CYS A 197 -27.77 -8.38 8.37
N ARG A 198 -27.01 -7.47 7.74
CA ARG A 198 -26.86 -7.39 6.27
C ARG A 198 -25.44 -7.78 5.87
N ILE A 199 -25.30 -8.95 5.25
CA ILE A 199 -24.02 -9.45 4.76
C ILE A 199 -23.92 -9.20 3.25
N ARG A 200 -22.79 -8.64 2.81
CA ARG A 200 -22.46 -8.46 1.39
C ARG A 200 -21.10 -9.05 1.12
N LEU A 201 -21.01 -9.90 0.11
CA LEU A 201 -19.76 -10.52 -0.33
C LEU A 201 -19.22 -9.76 -1.55
N ALA A 202 -17.89 -9.61 -1.60
CA ALA A 202 -17.21 -8.93 -2.69
C ALA A 202 -15.84 -9.57 -2.94
N ALA A 203 -15.41 -9.50 -4.20
CA ALA A 203 -14.07 -9.91 -4.63
C ALA A 203 -13.53 -8.90 -5.66
N PRO A 204 -12.20 -8.75 -5.78
CA PRO A 204 -11.61 -7.82 -6.74
C PRO A 204 -11.80 -8.21 -8.21
N THR A 205 -12.16 -9.48 -8.49
CA THR A 205 -12.37 -9.98 -9.86
C THR A 205 -13.64 -10.84 -9.95
N GLY A 206 -14.26 -10.86 -11.13
CA GLY A 206 -15.49 -11.64 -11.37
C GLY A 206 -15.31 -13.14 -11.17
N LYS A 207 -14.15 -13.70 -11.55
CA LYS A 207 -13.83 -15.13 -11.34
C LYS A 207 -13.75 -15.49 -9.86
N ALA A 208 -13.20 -14.60 -9.03
CA ALA A 208 -13.16 -14.81 -7.58
C ALA A 208 -14.56 -14.65 -6.96
N ALA A 209 -15.37 -13.71 -7.44
CA ALA A 209 -16.74 -13.52 -6.99
C ALA A 209 -17.64 -14.76 -7.29
N ALA A 210 -17.51 -15.35 -8.48
CA ALA A 210 -18.20 -16.59 -8.83
C ALA A 210 -17.86 -17.72 -7.85
N ARG A 211 -16.56 -17.93 -7.59
CA ARG A 211 -16.10 -18.94 -6.63
C ARG A 211 -16.60 -18.70 -5.21
N LEU A 212 -16.69 -17.45 -4.76
CA LEU A 212 -17.22 -17.11 -3.44
C LEU A 212 -18.71 -17.46 -3.29
N THR A 213 -19.46 -17.57 -4.39
CA THR A 213 -20.90 -17.86 -4.37
C THR A 213 -21.18 -19.36 -4.52
N GLU A 214 -20.27 -20.08 -5.18
CA GLU A 214 -20.33 -21.53 -5.39
C GLU A 214 -19.75 -22.37 -4.24
N SER A 215 -18.97 -21.76 -3.33
CA SER A 215 -18.28 -22.44 -2.21
C SER A 215 -19.09 -22.40 -0.92
#